data_AF-A0A1M5V0D0-F1
#
_entry.id   AF-A0A1M5V0D0-F1
#
_cell.length_a   1.000
_cell.length_b   1.000
_cell.length_c   1.000
_cell.angle_alpha   90.00
_cell.angle_beta   90.00
_cell.angle_gamma   90.00
#
_symmetry.space_group_name_H-M   'P 1'
#
loop_
_entity.id
_entity.type
_entity.pdbx_description
1 polymer ?
#
loop_
_entity_poly.entity_id
_entity_poly.type
_entity_poly.pdbx_seq_one_letter_code
_entity_poly.pdbx_strand_id
1 'polypeptide(L)' 'AATVAAFNDPVLNNYYNKKRSEGKHHLTAIGAVARKLTYIIYAVMRDNKEYTPMA' A
#
# COMPACT_ATOMS: atom_id res chain seq x y z
N ALA A 1 3.70 2.93 -10.37
CA ALA A 1 3.95 1.95 -9.29
C ALA A 1 2.81 1.87 -8.29
N ALA A 2 2.48 2.95 -7.55
CA ALA A 2 1.48 2.91 -6.48
C ALA A 2 0.04 2.57 -6.93
N THR A 3 -0.36 3.01 -8.13
CA THR A 3 -1.67 2.68 -8.71
C THR A 3 -1.79 1.18 -8.96
N VAL A 4 -0.80 0.57 -9.60
CA VAL A 4 -0.76 -0.87 -9.89
C VAL A 4 -0.72 -1.67 -8.59
N ALA A 5 0.09 -1.26 -7.61
CA ALA A 5 0.16 -1.92 -6.30
C ALA A 5 -1.16 -1.84 -5.53
N ALA A 6 -1.90 -0.74 -5.62
CA ALA A 6 -3.22 -0.60 -5.02
C ALA A 6 -4.29 -1.52 -5.64
N PHE A 7 -4.10 -1.99 -6.88
CA PHE A 7 -5.06 -2.88 -7.56
C PHE A 7 -4.62 -4.34 -7.58
N ASN A 8 -3.31 -4.62 -7.53
CA ASN A 8 -2.76 -5.97 -7.64
C ASN A 8 -2.54 -6.65 -6.27
N ASP A 9 -2.29 -5.88 -5.22
CA ASP A 9 -2.06 -6.42 -3.87
C ASP A 9 -3.32 -6.23 -3.01
N PRO A 10 -3.90 -7.32 -2.45
CA PRO A 10 -5.16 -7.25 -1.69
C PRO A 10 -5.02 -6.41 -0.40
N VAL A 11 -3.84 -6.40 0.23
CA VAL A 11 -3.59 -5.63 1.47
C VAL A 11 -3.54 -4.13 1.17
N LEU A 12 -2.87 -3.74 0.08
CA LEU A 12 -2.80 -2.36 -0.37
C LEU A 12 -4.14 -1.90 -0.96
N ASN A 13 -4.89 -2.78 -1.62
CA ASN A 13 -6.24 -2.51 -2.12
C ASN A 13 -7.23 -2.24 -0.98
N ASN A 14 -7.22 -3.07 0.06
CA ASN A 14 -8.05 -2.86 1.24
C ASN A 14 -7.68 -1.54 1.95
N TYR A 15 -6.38 -1.24 2.05
CA TYR A 15 -5.92 0.05 2.59
C TYR A 15 -6.37 1.24 1.74
N TYR A 16 -6.28 1.13 0.41
CA TYR A 16 -6.77 2.14 -0.54
C TYR A 16 -8.28 2.36 -0.38
N ASN A 17 -9.08 1.29 -0.34
CA ASN A 17 -10.53 1.36 -0.17
C ASN A 17 -10.92 1.95 1.19
N LYS A 18 -10.23 1.56 2.27
CA LYS A 18 -10.44 2.17 3.59
C LYS A 18 -10.19 3.68 3.55
N LYS A 19 -9.12 4.13 2.87
CA LYS A 19 -8.81 5.56 2.73
C LYS A 19 -9.77 6.31 1.81
N ARG A 20 -10.35 5.65 0.81
CA ARG A 20 -11.46 6.21 0.03
C ARG A 20 -12.77 6.29 0.81
N SER A 21 -13.07 5.28 1.65
CA SER A 21 -14.25 5.28 2.50
C SER A 21 -14.21 6.34 3.60
N GLU A 22 -13.01 6.78 4.01
CA GLU A 22 -12.80 7.96 4.87
C GLU A 22 -13.12 9.30 4.16
N GLY A 23 -13.57 9.28 2.90
CA GLY A 23 -13.93 10.48 2.13
C GLY A 23 -12.73 11.20 1.49
N LYS A 24 -11.53 10.60 1.52
CA LYS A 24 -10.33 11.24 0.96
C LYS A 24 -10.31 11.18 -0.57
N HIS A 25 -9.77 12.23 -1.18
CA HIS A 25 -9.60 12.30 -2.62
C HIS A 25 -8.68 11.16 -3.12
N HIS A 26 -8.95 10.67 -4.33
CA HIS A 26 -8.24 9.55 -4.95
C HIS A 26 -6.71 9.69 -4.89
N LEU A 27 -6.21 10.89 -5.19
CA LEU A 27 -4.79 11.21 -5.19
C LEU A 27 -4.16 11.10 -3.78
N THR A 28 -4.91 11.48 -2.74
CA THR A 28 -4.48 11.35 -1.34
C THR A 28 -4.42 9.89 -0.90
N ALA A 29 -5.39 9.09 -1.31
CA ALA A 29 -5.41 7.65 -1.02
C ALA A 29 -4.22 6.93 -1.70
N ILE A 30 -3.95 7.23 -2.98
CA ILE A 30 -2.78 6.69 -3.69
C ILE A 30 -1.48 7.15 -3.03
N GLY A 31 -1.36 8.42 -2.63
CA GLY A 31 -0.18 8.92 -1.93
C GLY A 31 0.09 8.18 -0.62
N ALA A 32 -0.97 7.81 0.12
CA ALA A 32 -0.85 7.00 1.32
C ALA A 32 -0.41 5.55 1.01
N VAL A 33 -0.94 4.94 -0.05
CA VAL A 33 -0.50 3.62 -0.54
C VAL A 33 0.96 3.66 -0.98
N ALA A 34 1.38 4.71 -1.70
CA ALA A 34 2.75 4.89 -2.16
C ALA A 34 3.74 4.94 -0.98
N ARG A 35 3.41 5.69 0.08
CA ARG A 35 4.19 5.71 1.33
C ARG A 35 4.25 4.33 1.98
N LYS A 36 3.11 3.64 2.09
CA LYS A 36 3.07 2.29 2.68
C LYS A 36 3.94 1.31 1.90
N LEU A 37 3.91 1.38 0.57
CA LEU A 37 4.76 0.58 -0.32
C LEU A 37 6.26 0.88 -0.12
N THR A 38 6.64 2.14 0.04
CA THR A 38 8.05 2.51 0.30
C THR A 38 8.53 1.97 1.65
N TYR A 39 7.69 2.01 2.68
CA TYR A 39 8.00 1.39 3.97
C TYR A 39 8.12 -0.12 3.88
N ILE A 40 7.27 -0.79 3.09
CA ILE A 40 7.37 -2.23 2.85
C ILE A 40 8.71 -2.57 2.20
N ILE A 41 9.08 -1.88 1.12
CA ILE A 41 10.36 -2.11 0.42
C ILE A 41 11.54 -1.88 1.38
N TYR A 42 11.49 -0.81 2.16
CA TYR A 42 12.51 -0.52 3.17
C TYR A 42 12.60 -1.62 4.24
N ALA A 43 11.46 -2.10 4.75
CA ALA A 43 11.41 -3.16 5.75
C ALA A 43 11.95 -4.49 5.21
N VAL A 44 11.59 -4.87 3.97
CA VAL A 44 12.13 -6.06 3.29
C VAL A 44 13.64 -5.96 3.14
N MET A 45 14.14 -4.81 2.70
CA MET A 45 15.58 -4.59 2.54
C MET A 45 16.32 -4.60 3.88
N ARG A 46 15.69 -4.09 4.94
CA ARG A 46 16.28 -4.00 6.29
C ARG A 46 16.30 -5.34 7.03
N ASP A 47 15.20 -6.08 7.00
CA ASP A 47 15.04 -7.34 7.74
C ASP A 47 15.50 -8.56 6.90
N ASN A 48 15.73 -8.36 5.59
CA ASN A 48 16.00 -9.41 4.60
C ASN A 48 14.98 -10.56 4.63
N LYS A 49 13.78 -10.28 5.15
CA LYS A 49 12.66 -11.22 5.21
C LYS A 49 11.72 -10.97 4.06
N GLU A 50 11.20 -12.06 3.51
CA GLU A 50 10.23 -12.02 2.44
C GLU A 50 8.97 -11.27 2.89
N TYR A 51 8.51 -10.35 2.04
CA TYR A 51 7.23 -9.67 2.26
C TYR A 51 6.12 -10.71 2.16
N THR A 52 5.57 -11.07 3.32
CA THR A 52 4.33 -11.85 3.41
C THR A 52 3.18 -10.87 3.54
N PRO A 53 2.43 -10.58 2.45
CA PRO A 53 1.18 -9.85 2.57
C PRO A 53 0.22 -10.74 3.36
N MET A 54 0.12 -10.52 4.67
CA MET A 54 -0.94 -11.14 5.46
C MET A 54 -2.28 -10.58 4.97
N ALA A 55 -3.02 -11.44 4.28
CA ALA A 55 -4.35 -11.21 3.72
C ALA A 55 -5.38 -10.88 4.81
#